data_AF-A0A2C8FCS1-F1
#
_entry.id   AF-A0A2C8FCS1-F1
#
_cell.length_a   1.000
_cell.length_b   1.000
_cell.length_c   1.000
_cell.angle_alpha   90.00
_cell.angle_beta   90.00
_cell.angle_gamma   90.00
#
_symmetry.space_group_name_H-M   'P 1'
#
loop_
_entity.id
_entity.type
_entity.pdbx_description
1 polymer ?
#
loop_
_entity_poly.entity_id
_entity_poly.type
_entity_poly.pdbx_seq_one_letter_code
_entity_poly.pdbx_strand_id
1 'polypeptide(L)'
;MIIYLVSCVKTKRQGTHPAQELYTSTWFRYAKKYAITKADRWFILSAKHGLVYPDKKIASYEETLNSKKKVERQHWAETVYEQLKDAISPEDKIVFLAGTNYREFLIPRLQELGCEIQIPMKGLMQGQQMSWLKKNTSHRIDHLKRLYELLDILETRVGGKFLLHDSDGRMGWPKQGLYLFFENGEERSESGKGPRIVRVGTHAVSDGSKTTLWNRISQHKGIVKSGGGNHRGSIFRLIVGEAIQQKDPTEIVHSWGKGSSAPKDIRDNELPLECAVSDIIRSMPFLFIDVPGISAKDNDRSLLEQNLIGLLSNYDRETLDPPSPNWLGRSCPRNLIQCSGLWNSQHVEKGYTPDFLDLLEKYILNTTI
;
A
#
# COMPACT_ATOMS: atom_id res chain seq x y z
N MET A 1 -15.71 19.00 -22.01
CA MET A 1 -15.11 18.73 -20.69
C MET A 1 -15.73 17.48 -20.08
N ILE A 2 -15.02 16.83 -19.16
CA ILE A 2 -15.53 15.77 -18.30
C ILE A 2 -15.84 16.37 -16.93
N ILE A 3 -17.11 16.37 -16.54
CA ILE A 3 -17.61 17.01 -15.33
C ILE A 3 -18.20 15.95 -14.40
N TYR A 4 -17.71 15.92 -13.16
CA TYR A 4 -18.17 14.96 -12.16
C TYR A 4 -19.15 15.58 -11.15
N LEU A 5 -20.26 14.90 -10.91
CA LEU A 5 -21.25 15.27 -9.90
C LEU A 5 -21.25 14.22 -8.78
N VAL A 6 -20.80 14.61 -7.59
CA VAL A 6 -20.62 13.72 -6.44
C VAL A 6 -21.70 13.97 -5.40
N SER A 7 -22.47 12.95 -5.00
CA SER A 7 -23.49 13.13 -3.97
C SER A 7 -22.89 13.43 -2.59
N CYS A 8 -23.53 14.34 -1.86
CA CYS A 8 -23.26 14.57 -0.46
C CYS A 8 -23.56 13.32 0.40
N VAL A 9 -23.08 13.31 1.65
CA VAL A 9 -23.24 12.20 2.60
C VAL A 9 -23.64 12.69 3.98
N LYS A 10 -24.17 11.77 4.81
CA LYS A 10 -24.61 12.09 6.17
C LYS A 10 -23.46 12.55 7.07
N THR A 11 -22.33 11.83 7.06
CA THR A 11 -21.18 12.11 7.93
C THR A 11 -20.46 13.39 7.51
N LYS A 12 -20.46 14.39 8.40
CA LYS A 12 -19.90 15.73 8.17
C LYS A 12 -19.09 16.22 9.36
N ARG A 13 -18.16 17.14 9.14
CA ARG A 13 -17.51 17.93 10.19
C ARG A 13 -18.51 18.92 10.81
N GLN A 14 -18.35 19.25 12.08
CA GLN A 14 -19.10 20.35 12.70
C GLN A 14 -18.53 21.71 12.29
N GLY A 15 -19.40 22.73 12.22
CA GLY A 15 -19.03 24.09 11.81
C GLY A 15 -19.10 24.34 10.30
N THR A 16 -18.39 25.37 9.86
CA THR A 16 -18.37 25.83 8.46
C THR A 16 -17.03 25.49 7.81
N HIS A 17 -17.06 24.69 6.75
CA HIS A 17 -15.87 24.20 6.04
C HIS A 17 -16.08 24.31 4.53
N PRO A 18 -15.02 24.35 3.71
CA PRO A 18 -15.13 24.07 2.29
C PRO A 18 -15.92 22.77 2.07
N ALA A 19 -16.86 22.77 1.13
CA ALA A 19 -17.75 21.62 0.92
C ALA A 19 -16.96 20.33 0.64
N GLN A 20 -15.82 20.42 -0.04
CA GLN A 20 -14.92 19.30 -0.29
C GLN A 20 -14.22 18.71 0.95
N GLU A 21 -14.26 19.41 2.09
CA GLU A 21 -13.71 19.00 3.38
C GLU A 21 -14.79 18.74 4.43
N LEU A 22 -16.00 19.26 4.21
CA LEU A 22 -17.12 19.09 5.14
C LEU A 22 -17.53 17.62 5.25
N TYR A 23 -17.65 16.91 4.13
CA TYR A 23 -18.11 15.52 4.10
C TYR A 23 -16.98 14.52 4.35
N THR A 24 -17.15 13.64 5.34
CA THR A 24 -16.02 12.82 5.86
C THR A 24 -16.22 11.32 5.73
N SER A 25 -17.33 10.85 5.14
CA SER A 25 -17.53 9.42 4.96
C SER A 25 -16.44 8.82 4.06
N THR A 26 -16.11 7.54 4.29
CA THR A 26 -15.12 6.82 3.48
C THR A 26 -15.51 6.82 2.00
N TRP A 27 -16.80 6.66 1.71
CA TRP A 27 -17.32 6.67 0.34
C TRP A 27 -17.06 8.02 -0.34
N PHE A 28 -17.36 9.12 0.36
CA PHE A 28 -17.16 10.47 -0.21
C PHE A 28 -15.68 10.77 -0.45
N ARG A 29 -14.79 10.34 0.47
CA ARG A 29 -13.35 10.50 0.27
C ARG A 29 -12.85 9.80 -0.99
N TYR A 30 -13.28 8.56 -1.25
CA TYR A 30 -12.91 7.87 -2.49
C TYR A 30 -13.62 8.43 -3.72
N ALA A 31 -14.90 8.81 -3.65
CA ALA A 31 -15.62 9.43 -4.75
C ALA A 31 -14.99 10.78 -5.15
N LYS A 32 -14.64 11.62 -4.17
CA LYS A 32 -13.87 12.86 -4.36
C LYS A 32 -12.54 12.58 -5.05
N LYS A 33 -11.76 11.61 -4.55
CA LYS A 33 -10.48 11.24 -5.16
C LYS A 33 -10.65 10.76 -6.60
N TYR A 34 -11.68 9.96 -6.87
CA TYR A 34 -12.01 9.48 -8.21
C TYR A 34 -12.39 10.62 -9.15
N ALA A 35 -13.19 11.59 -8.68
CA ALA A 35 -13.57 12.75 -9.46
C ALA A 35 -12.36 13.65 -9.76
N ILE A 36 -11.55 14.02 -8.75
CA ILE A 36 -10.39 14.91 -8.93
C ILE A 36 -9.38 14.36 -9.93
N THR A 37 -9.21 13.04 -10.00
CA THR A 37 -8.22 12.39 -10.88
C THR A 37 -8.68 12.24 -12.33
N LYS A 38 -9.98 12.42 -12.61
CA LYS A 38 -10.58 12.11 -13.92
C LYS A 38 -11.36 13.26 -14.54
N ALA A 39 -11.72 14.27 -13.75
CA ALA A 39 -12.58 15.36 -14.18
C ALA A 39 -11.77 16.61 -14.51
N ASP A 40 -12.22 17.36 -15.53
CA ASP A 40 -11.78 18.75 -15.73
C ASP A 40 -12.36 19.63 -14.62
N ARG A 41 -13.61 19.35 -14.21
CA ARG A 41 -14.32 20.05 -13.13
C ARG A 41 -15.19 19.07 -12.34
N TRP A 42 -15.39 19.34 -11.06
CA TRP A 42 -16.32 18.54 -10.25
C TRP A 42 -17.12 19.40 -9.27
N PHE A 43 -18.31 18.93 -8.96
CA PHE A 43 -19.25 19.58 -8.05
C PHE A 43 -19.83 18.57 -7.06
N ILE A 44 -20.37 19.09 -5.96
CA ILE A 44 -21.07 18.31 -4.96
C ILE A 44 -22.57 18.54 -5.11
N LEU A 45 -23.33 17.45 -5.24
CA LEU A 45 -24.79 17.46 -5.18
C LEU A 45 -25.24 17.38 -3.72
N SER A 46 -25.60 18.53 -3.16
CA SER A 46 -26.13 18.68 -1.81
C SER A 46 -27.66 18.64 -1.81
N ALA A 47 -28.25 17.81 -0.94
CA ALA A 47 -29.70 17.77 -0.74
C ALA A 47 -30.31 19.15 -0.37
N LYS A 48 -29.58 19.96 0.40
CA LYS A 48 -30.01 21.29 0.87
C LYS A 48 -29.71 22.40 -0.15
N HIS A 49 -28.44 22.52 -0.50
CA HIS A 49 -27.91 23.62 -1.30
C HIS A 49 -27.95 23.42 -2.83
N GLY A 50 -28.37 22.26 -3.34
CA GLY A 50 -28.31 21.95 -4.77
C GLY A 50 -26.89 21.66 -5.23
N LEU A 51 -26.40 22.39 -6.22
CA LEU A 51 -25.04 22.32 -6.75
C LEU A 51 -24.09 23.15 -5.88
N VAL A 52 -22.99 22.52 -5.44
CA VAL A 52 -22.00 23.17 -4.57
C VAL A 52 -20.61 23.01 -5.17
N TYR A 53 -19.90 24.13 -5.31
CA TYR A 53 -18.49 24.15 -5.68
C TYR A 53 -17.62 23.57 -4.55
N PRO A 54 -16.56 22.81 -4.86
CA PRO A 54 -15.67 22.21 -3.86
C PRO A 54 -15.22 23.18 -2.77
N ASP A 55 -14.81 24.40 -3.15
CA ASP A 55 -14.23 25.39 -2.23
C ASP A 55 -15.28 26.26 -1.51
N LYS A 56 -16.56 26.14 -1.87
CA LYS A 56 -17.62 26.91 -1.23
C LYS A 56 -17.74 26.49 0.23
N LYS A 57 -17.54 27.46 1.14
CA LYS A 57 -17.74 27.25 2.57
C LYS A 57 -19.23 27.12 2.88
N ILE A 58 -19.62 25.99 3.47
CA ILE A 58 -21.00 25.74 3.91
C ILE A 58 -20.99 25.19 5.35
N ALA A 59 -22.03 25.52 6.12
CA ALA A 59 -22.23 25.01 7.47
C ALA A 59 -22.76 23.57 7.44
N SER A 60 -22.45 22.80 8.47
CA SER A 60 -23.05 21.47 8.68
C SER A 60 -24.59 21.57 8.70
N TYR A 61 -25.25 20.59 8.09
CA TYR A 61 -26.70 20.51 7.96
C TYR A 61 -27.17 19.04 7.92
N GLU A 62 -28.42 18.80 8.27
CA GLU A 62 -29.06 17.48 8.18
C GLU A 62 -30.24 17.53 7.21
N GLU A 63 -30.00 17.08 5.98
CA GLU A 63 -31.01 16.98 4.94
C GLU A 63 -30.65 15.85 3.96
N THR A 64 -31.66 15.15 3.42
CA THR A 64 -31.47 14.05 2.46
C THR A 64 -32.57 14.05 1.42
N LEU A 65 -32.22 13.73 0.16
CA LEU A 65 -33.23 13.52 -0.88
C LEU A 65 -33.97 12.18 -0.74
N ASN A 66 -33.44 11.23 0.04
CA ASN A 66 -34.04 9.90 0.16
C ASN A 66 -35.40 9.90 0.87
N SER A 67 -35.69 10.91 1.69
CA SER A 67 -36.98 11.08 2.37
C SER A 67 -37.91 12.06 1.66
N LYS A 68 -37.46 12.77 0.62
CA LYS A 68 -38.27 13.76 -0.10
C LYS A 68 -39.25 13.09 -1.03
N LYS A 69 -40.45 13.67 -1.19
CA LYS A 69 -41.45 13.23 -2.17
C LYS A 69 -40.96 13.50 -3.59
N LYS A 70 -41.55 12.81 -4.57
CA LYS A 70 -41.20 12.94 -6.00
C LYS A 70 -41.19 14.41 -6.46
N VAL A 71 -42.24 15.17 -6.12
CA VAL A 71 -42.36 16.59 -6.51
C VAL A 71 -41.23 17.45 -5.94
N GLU A 72 -40.84 17.23 -4.69
CA GLU A 72 -39.73 17.96 -4.07
C GLU A 72 -38.39 17.61 -4.74
N ARG A 73 -38.20 16.35 -5.17
CA ARG A 73 -37.00 15.93 -5.91
C ARG A 73 -36.96 16.51 -7.33
N GLN A 74 -38.12 16.67 -7.98
CA GLN A 74 -38.22 17.36 -9.27
C GLN A 74 -37.83 18.84 -9.13
N HIS A 75 -38.35 19.53 -8.12
CA HIS A 75 -38.00 20.92 -7.85
C HIS A 75 -36.51 21.09 -7.51
N TRP A 76 -35.96 20.17 -6.70
CA TRP A 76 -34.53 20.14 -6.43
C TRP A 76 -33.71 19.95 -7.71
N ALA A 77 -34.12 19.03 -8.59
CA ALA A 77 -33.41 18.78 -9.84
C ALA A 77 -33.42 19.98 -10.78
N GLU A 78 -34.56 20.69 -10.89
CA GLU A 78 -34.62 21.92 -11.70
C GLU A 78 -33.74 23.01 -11.10
N THR A 79 -33.71 23.16 -9.78
CA THR A 79 -32.81 24.11 -9.10
C THR A 79 -31.34 23.79 -9.41
N VAL A 80 -30.95 22.51 -9.38
CA VAL A 80 -29.58 22.09 -9.69
C VAL A 80 -29.26 22.31 -11.17
N TYR A 81 -30.21 22.02 -12.07
CA TYR A 81 -30.04 22.27 -13.50
C TYR A 81 -29.78 23.76 -13.77
N GLU A 82 -30.58 24.64 -13.19
CA GLU A 82 -30.43 26.09 -13.32
C GLU A 82 -29.09 26.60 -12.77
N GLN A 83 -28.56 25.99 -11.70
CA GLN A 83 -27.24 26.31 -11.16
C GLN A 83 -26.08 25.75 -11.99
N LEU A 84 -26.33 24.67 -12.74
CA LEU A 84 -25.32 23.93 -13.48
C LEU A 84 -25.21 24.39 -14.93
N LYS A 85 -26.31 24.81 -15.57
CA LYS A 85 -26.38 25.11 -17.01
C LYS A 85 -25.36 26.13 -17.49
N ASP A 86 -25.00 27.11 -16.65
CA ASP A 86 -24.01 28.14 -16.99
C ASP A 86 -22.55 27.63 -16.88
N ALA A 87 -22.35 26.45 -16.28
CA ALA A 87 -21.05 25.83 -16.07
C ALA A 87 -20.77 24.65 -17.00
N ILE A 88 -21.72 24.30 -17.89
CA ILE A 88 -21.64 23.15 -18.80
C ILE A 88 -21.98 23.56 -20.24
N SER A 89 -21.57 22.74 -21.20
CA SER A 89 -21.89 22.87 -22.64
C SER A 89 -22.56 21.60 -23.17
N PRO A 90 -23.33 21.68 -24.27
CA PRO A 90 -24.00 20.52 -24.88
C PRO A 90 -23.10 19.32 -25.13
N GLU A 91 -21.81 19.50 -25.43
CA GLU A 91 -20.87 18.41 -25.72
C GLU A 91 -20.13 17.90 -24.47
N ASP A 92 -20.45 18.43 -23.28
CA ASP A 92 -19.82 17.98 -22.05
C ASP A 92 -20.29 16.59 -21.64
N LYS A 93 -19.35 15.85 -21.06
CA LYS A 93 -19.60 14.55 -20.46
C LYS A 93 -19.84 14.71 -18.98
N ILE A 94 -21.06 14.41 -18.52
CA ILE A 94 -21.46 14.49 -17.12
C ILE A 94 -21.43 13.10 -16.48
N VAL A 95 -20.56 12.93 -15.48
CA VAL A 95 -20.38 11.67 -14.76
C VAL A 95 -20.99 11.76 -13.37
N PHE A 96 -21.97 10.90 -13.10
CA PHE A 96 -22.64 10.83 -11.80
C PHE A 96 -21.99 9.80 -10.87
N LEU A 97 -21.43 10.29 -9.77
CA LEU A 97 -21.15 9.50 -8.57
C LEU A 97 -22.25 9.83 -7.56
N ALA A 98 -23.48 9.37 -7.84
CA ALA A 98 -24.64 9.69 -7.02
C ALA A 98 -25.72 8.62 -7.12
N GLY A 99 -26.49 8.44 -6.04
CA GLY A 99 -27.64 7.55 -6.01
C GLY A 99 -28.78 8.02 -6.94
N THR A 100 -29.71 7.11 -7.27
CA THR A 100 -30.82 7.38 -8.22
C THR A 100 -31.61 8.64 -7.91
N ASN A 101 -31.93 8.89 -6.63
CA ASN A 101 -32.70 10.08 -6.20
C ASN A 101 -32.03 11.43 -6.53
N TYR A 102 -30.71 11.45 -6.74
CA TYR A 102 -29.96 12.65 -7.11
C TYR A 102 -29.83 12.86 -8.62
N ARG A 103 -30.26 11.89 -9.43
CA ARG A 103 -30.02 11.91 -10.89
C ARG A 103 -31.27 11.66 -11.73
N GLU A 104 -32.31 11.04 -11.18
CA GLU A 104 -33.50 10.61 -11.93
C GLU A 104 -34.22 11.72 -12.70
N PHE A 105 -34.27 12.94 -12.15
CA PHE A 105 -34.91 14.10 -12.79
C PHE A 105 -33.92 15.11 -13.38
N LEU A 106 -32.64 15.02 -13.01
CA LEU A 106 -31.59 15.89 -13.56
C LEU A 106 -31.07 15.37 -14.90
N ILE A 107 -30.94 14.04 -15.05
CA ILE A 107 -30.45 13.41 -16.28
C ILE A 107 -31.25 13.83 -17.52
N PRO A 108 -32.60 13.80 -17.53
CA PRO A 108 -33.36 14.19 -18.71
C PRO A 108 -33.05 15.63 -19.17
N ARG A 109 -32.93 16.57 -18.22
CA ARG A 109 -32.64 17.98 -18.52
C ARG A 109 -31.24 18.17 -19.12
N LEU A 110 -30.26 17.42 -18.61
CA LEU A 110 -28.89 17.45 -19.15
C LEU A 110 -28.80 16.79 -20.54
N GLN A 111 -29.57 15.73 -20.79
CA GLN A 111 -29.64 15.10 -22.10
C GLN A 111 -30.36 15.98 -23.13
N GLU A 112 -31.42 16.68 -22.72
CA GLU A 112 -32.10 17.69 -23.55
C GLU A 112 -31.17 18.84 -23.95
N LEU A 113 -30.24 19.22 -23.08
CA LEU A 113 -29.19 20.21 -23.38
C LEU A 113 -28.14 19.67 -24.36
N GLY A 114 -28.01 18.35 -24.52
CA GLY A 114 -27.07 17.68 -25.41
C GLY A 114 -26.00 16.83 -24.72
N CYS A 115 -25.87 16.91 -23.39
CA CYS A 115 -24.74 16.34 -22.67
C CYS A 115 -24.69 14.80 -22.71
N GLU A 116 -23.48 14.24 -22.78
CA GLU A 116 -23.26 12.81 -22.63
C GLU A 116 -23.32 12.43 -21.13
N ILE A 117 -24.15 11.43 -20.77
CA ILE A 117 -24.32 11.02 -19.37
C ILE A 117 -23.65 9.67 -19.09
N GLN A 118 -22.80 9.61 -18.06
CA GLN A 118 -22.22 8.36 -17.57
C GLN A 118 -22.52 8.14 -16.07
N ILE A 119 -22.83 6.89 -15.70
CA ILE A 119 -23.03 6.48 -14.31
C ILE A 119 -22.18 5.22 -14.07
N PRO A 120 -20.89 5.36 -13.71
CA PRO A 120 -19.93 4.24 -13.67
C PRO A 120 -20.35 3.12 -12.70
N MET A 121 -21.11 3.46 -11.68
CA MET A 121 -21.54 2.54 -10.62
C MET A 121 -23.02 2.12 -10.75
N LYS A 122 -23.62 2.25 -11.94
CA LYS A 122 -25.03 1.88 -12.18
C LYS A 122 -25.25 0.40 -11.84
N GLY A 123 -26.23 0.11 -10.98
CA GLY A 123 -26.58 -1.25 -10.57
C GLY A 123 -25.73 -1.83 -9.43
N LEU A 124 -24.66 -1.16 -9.00
CA LEU A 124 -23.84 -1.62 -7.88
C LEU A 124 -24.50 -1.30 -6.53
N MET A 125 -24.54 -2.27 -5.63
CA MET A 125 -24.92 -2.08 -4.22
C MET A 125 -23.87 -1.23 -3.49
N GLN A 126 -24.23 -0.61 -2.35
CA GLN A 126 -23.33 0.31 -1.63
C GLN A 126 -21.94 -0.28 -1.33
N GLY A 127 -21.86 -1.54 -0.90
CA GLY A 127 -20.58 -2.21 -0.65
C GLY A 127 -19.75 -2.40 -1.92
N GLN A 128 -20.39 -2.75 -3.04
CA GLN A 128 -19.75 -2.90 -4.35
C GLN A 128 -19.25 -1.57 -4.89
N GLN A 129 -20.01 -0.48 -4.70
CA GLN A 129 -19.57 0.87 -5.05
C GLN A 129 -18.29 1.27 -4.32
N MET A 130 -18.20 0.96 -3.02
CA MET A 130 -16.99 1.22 -2.24
C MET A 130 -15.78 0.46 -2.80
N SER A 131 -15.94 -0.84 -3.07
CA SER A 131 -14.87 -1.67 -3.64
C SER A 131 -14.42 -1.13 -5.00
N TRP A 132 -15.39 -0.78 -5.85
CA TRP A 132 -15.13 -0.18 -7.16
C TRP A 132 -14.36 1.14 -7.06
N LEU A 133 -14.78 2.05 -6.18
CA LEU A 133 -14.10 3.33 -5.97
C LEU A 133 -12.68 3.13 -5.43
N LYS A 134 -12.48 2.23 -4.48
CA LYS A 134 -11.13 1.89 -3.97
C LYS A 134 -10.21 1.42 -5.09
N LYS A 135 -10.67 0.46 -5.89
CA LYS A 135 -9.91 -0.08 -7.04
C LYS A 135 -9.56 1.03 -8.04
N ASN A 136 -10.54 1.86 -8.39
CA ASN A 136 -10.38 2.90 -9.42
C ASN A 136 -9.74 4.21 -8.92
N THR A 137 -9.34 4.27 -7.63
CA THR A 137 -8.56 5.39 -7.05
C THR A 137 -7.23 4.95 -6.46
N SER A 138 -6.91 3.67 -6.61
CA SER A 138 -5.65 3.07 -6.20
C SER A 138 -4.60 3.40 -7.26
N HIS A 139 -3.77 4.41 -6.98
CA HIS A 139 -2.52 4.65 -7.72
C HIS A 139 -1.39 3.72 -7.24
N ARG A 140 -1.74 2.61 -6.58
CA ARG A 140 -0.75 1.69 -6.01
C ARG A 140 0.16 1.13 -7.09
N ILE A 141 -0.38 0.85 -8.28
CA ILE A 141 0.42 0.39 -9.41
C ILE A 141 1.41 1.45 -9.90
N ASP A 142 1.01 2.72 -9.97
CA ASP A 142 1.88 3.82 -10.39
C ASP A 142 3.00 4.06 -9.35
N HIS A 143 2.65 3.99 -8.07
CA HIS A 143 3.62 4.10 -6.98
C HIS A 143 4.58 2.91 -6.92
N LEU A 144 4.13 1.68 -7.23
CA LEU A 144 5.00 0.51 -7.38
C LEU A 144 5.96 0.69 -8.56
N LYS A 145 5.47 1.16 -9.71
CA LYS A 145 6.34 1.49 -10.87
C LYS A 145 7.42 2.50 -10.48
N ARG A 146 7.03 3.61 -9.85
CA ARG A 146 7.98 4.61 -9.35
C ARG A 146 8.97 4.03 -8.34
N LEU A 147 8.52 3.19 -7.41
CA LEU A 147 9.41 2.49 -6.48
C LEU A 147 10.48 1.70 -7.24
N TYR A 148 10.10 0.87 -8.22
CA TYR A 148 11.07 0.04 -8.94
C TYR A 148 12.00 0.86 -9.85
N GLU A 149 11.52 1.95 -10.45
CA GLU A 149 12.39 2.91 -11.16
C GLU A 149 13.46 3.52 -10.24
N LEU A 150 13.09 3.88 -9.01
CA LEU A 150 14.05 4.35 -8.00
C LEU A 150 15.04 3.24 -7.61
N LEU A 151 14.62 1.98 -7.57
CA LEU A 151 15.51 0.86 -7.27
C LEU A 151 16.46 0.53 -8.41
N ASP A 152 16.08 0.73 -9.67
CA ASP A 152 16.99 0.61 -10.82
C ASP A 152 18.11 1.66 -10.74
N ILE A 153 17.76 2.89 -10.31
CA ILE A 153 18.74 3.95 -10.01
C ILE A 153 19.66 3.51 -8.87
N LEU A 154 19.10 3.03 -7.76
CA LEU A 154 19.86 2.56 -6.60
C LEU A 154 20.83 1.45 -7.01
N GLU A 155 20.34 0.42 -7.72
CA GLU A 155 21.12 -0.72 -8.17
C GLU A 155 22.31 -0.29 -9.03
N THR A 156 22.09 0.65 -9.95
CA THR A 156 23.17 1.23 -10.76
C THR A 156 24.22 1.92 -9.89
N ARG A 157 23.79 2.67 -8.87
CA ARG A 157 24.67 3.44 -7.97
C ARG A 157 25.50 2.57 -7.03
N VAL A 158 24.93 1.46 -6.56
CA VAL A 158 25.61 0.51 -5.67
C VAL A 158 26.27 -0.64 -6.43
N GLY A 159 26.28 -0.61 -7.77
CA GLY A 159 26.98 -1.59 -8.59
C GLY A 159 26.30 -2.96 -8.72
N GLY A 160 24.99 -3.05 -8.44
CA GLY A 160 24.20 -4.27 -8.56
C GLY A 160 23.55 -4.75 -7.26
N LYS A 161 22.73 -5.80 -7.35
CA LYS A 161 22.25 -6.55 -6.18
C LYS A 161 23.39 -7.39 -5.60
N PHE A 162 23.42 -7.48 -4.28
CA PHE A 162 24.36 -8.31 -3.55
C PHE A 162 23.74 -9.66 -3.20
N LEU A 163 24.57 -10.67 -3.05
CA LEU A 163 24.16 -11.94 -2.46
C LEU A 163 24.78 -12.07 -1.07
N LEU A 164 23.99 -12.55 -0.11
CA LEU A 164 24.48 -12.71 1.26
C LEU A 164 25.60 -13.73 1.36
N HIS A 165 25.63 -14.74 0.48
CA HIS A 165 26.74 -15.69 0.45
C HIS A 165 28.09 -14.99 0.25
N ASP A 166 28.17 -14.04 -0.69
CA ASP A 166 29.40 -13.30 -1.02
C ASP A 166 29.67 -12.09 -0.12
N SER A 167 28.68 -11.66 0.66
CA SER A 167 28.79 -10.44 1.44
C SER A 167 29.60 -10.62 2.74
N ASP A 168 30.53 -9.71 3.05
CA ASP A 168 31.20 -9.67 4.35
C ASP A 168 31.29 -8.25 4.93
N GLY A 169 31.63 -8.12 6.21
CA GLY A 169 31.60 -6.83 6.92
C GLY A 169 32.60 -5.77 6.45
N ARG A 170 33.47 -6.07 5.49
CA ARG A 170 34.49 -5.17 4.96
C ARG A 170 34.05 -4.44 3.69
N MET A 171 32.87 -4.76 3.15
CA MET A 171 32.35 -4.22 1.89
C MET A 171 31.69 -2.82 2.01
N GLY A 172 32.13 -1.98 2.94
CA GLY A 172 31.71 -0.57 2.98
C GLY A 172 30.25 -0.29 3.36
N TRP A 173 29.55 -1.21 4.02
CA TRP A 173 28.14 -1.04 4.36
C TRP A 173 27.86 0.25 5.15
N PRO A 174 26.72 0.92 4.91
CA PRO A 174 26.33 2.07 5.71
C PRO A 174 26.12 1.66 7.16
N LYS A 175 26.33 2.61 8.07
CA LYS A 175 26.16 2.35 9.51
C LYS A 175 24.73 1.99 9.85
N GLN A 176 23.75 2.61 9.19
CA GLN A 176 22.32 2.48 9.45
C GLN A 176 21.55 2.62 8.14
N GLY A 177 20.41 1.95 8.03
CA GLY A 177 19.68 1.99 6.77
C GLY A 177 18.58 0.94 6.67
N LEU A 178 18.13 0.74 5.44
CA LEU A 178 17.19 -0.31 5.07
C LEU A 178 17.89 -1.36 4.20
N TYR A 179 17.33 -2.57 4.18
CA TYR A 179 17.66 -3.61 3.23
C TYR A 179 16.38 -4.15 2.58
N LEU A 180 16.49 -4.52 1.30
CA LEU A 180 15.40 -5.02 0.46
C LEU A 180 15.84 -6.35 -0.15
N PHE A 181 15.20 -7.46 0.24
CA PHE A 181 15.48 -8.76 -0.37
C PHE A 181 14.52 -9.06 -1.52
N PHE A 182 15.09 -9.75 -2.50
CA PHE A 182 14.44 -10.38 -3.64
C PHE A 182 14.63 -11.90 -3.53
N GLU A 183 13.83 -12.69 -4.24
CA GLU A 183 13.95 -14.15 -4.22
C GLU A 183 13.88 -14.68 -5.66
N ASN A 184 14.74 -15.65 -6.00
CA ASN A 184 14.80 -16.19 -7.35
C ASN A 184 13.46 -16.85 -7.72
N GLY A 185 12.92 -16.51 -8.89
CA GLY A 185 11.61 -16.99 -9.35
C GLY A 185 10.41 -16.15 -8.87
N GLU A 186 10.65 -15.15 -8.02
CA GLU A 186 9.63 -14.18 -7.61
C GLU A 186 9.72 -12.93 -8.48
N GLU A 187 9.01 -12.97 -9.61
CA GLU A 187 9.00 -11.91 -10.63
C GLU A 187 7.79 -10.98 -10.51
N ARG A 188 7.94 -9.75 -10.99
CA ARG A 188 6.84 -8.79 -11.16
C ARG A 188 6.02 -9.13 -12.40
N SER A 189 4.72 -8.86 -12.35
CA SER A 189 3.80 -9.12 -13.47
C SER A 189 2.98 -7.90 -13.86
N GLU A 190 2.68 -7.01 -12.92
CA GLU A 190 1.84 -5.84 -13.16
C GLU A 190 2.68 -4.55 -13.16
N SER A 191 3.65 -4.42 -12.24
CA SER A 191 4.43 -3.18 -12.10
C SER A 191 5.63 -3.08 -13.04
N GLY A 192 5.93 -4.12 -13.83
CA GLY A 192 7.05 -4.14 -14.77
C GLY A 192 7.68 -5.52 -14.90
N LYS A 193 8.94 -5.57 -15.36
CA LYS A 193 9.74 -6.81 -15.48
C LYS A 193 10.80 -6.89 -14.38
N GLY A 194 11.26 -8.09 -14.07
CA GLY A 194 12.32 -8.33 -13.09
C GLY A 194 11.78 -8.65 -11.69
N PRO A 195 12.67 -8.92 -10.73
CA PRO A 195 12.31 -9.54 -9.47
C PRO A 195 11.50 -8.60 -8.58
N ARG A 196 10.55 -9.16 -7.83
CA ARG A 196 9.78 -8.43 -6.83
C ARG A 196 10.48 -8.44 -5.48
N ILE A 197 10.28 -7.38 -4.69
CA ILE A 197 10.71 -7.38 -3.28
C ILE A 197 9.89 -8.40 -2.51
N VAL A 198 10.56 -9.29 -1.78
CA VAL A 198 9.93 -10.29 -0.89
C VAL A 198 10.10 -9.93 0.58
N ARG A 199 11.04 -9.05 0.93
CA ARG A 199 11.23 -8.60 2.31
C ARG A 199 11.82 -7.20 2.36
N VAL A 200 11.27 -6.39 3.24
CA VAL A 200 11.84 -5.12 3.67
C VAL A 200 12.33 -5.29 5.10
N GLY A 201 13.46 -4.69 5.45
CA GLY A 201 13.79 -4.53 6.85
C GLY A 201 14.68 -3.34 7.11
N THR A 202 14.65 -2.91 8.37
CA THR A 202 15.46 -1.80 8.83
C THR A 202 16.35 -2.19 10.01
N HIS A 203 17.18 -1.23 10.41
CA HIS A 203 18.06 -1.31 11.56
C HIS A 203 18.00 -0.01 12.40
N ALA A 204 18.32 -0.11 13.69
CA ALA A 204 18.42 1.02 14.63
C ALA A 204 17.16 1.90 14.75
N VAL A 205 16.03 1.27 15.06
CA VAL A 205 14.75 1.94 15.44
C VAL A 205 14.57 2.08 16.96
N SER A 206 15.55 1.62 17.76
CA SER A 206 15.54 1.68 19.22
C SER A 206 16.65 2.60 19.74
N ASP A 207 16.29 3.47 20.69
CA ASP A 207 17.21 4.46 21.28
C ASP A 207 18.47 3.81 21.86
N GLY A 208 19.62 4.46 21.68
CA GLY A 208 20.93 3.98 22.18
C GLY A 208 21.55 2.76 21.49
N SER A 209 20.97 2.20 20.41
CA SER A 209 21.55 1.04 19.72
C SER A 209 22.90 1.34 19.05
N LYS A 210 23.93 0.56 19.38
CA LYS A 210 25.28 0.61 18.78
C LYS A 210 25.52 -0.39 17.64
N THR A 211 24.52 -1.22 17.32
CA THR A 211 24.65 -2.18 16.21
C THR A 211 24.69 -1.44 14.88
N THR A 212 25.23 -2.03 13.82
CA THR A 212 25.22 -1.47 12.45
C THR A 212 24.22 -2.22 11.55
N LEU A 213 23.94 -1.66 10.37
CA LEU A 213 23.16 -2.34 9.34
C LEU A 213 23.76 -3.72 9.02
N TRP A 214 25.08 -3.80 8.82
CA TRP A 214 25.76 -5.08 8.60
C TRP A 214 25.56 -6.06 9.75
N ASN A 215 25.65 -5.62 11.02
CA ASN A 215 25.40 -6.51 12.16
C ASN A 215 23.99 -7.12 12.12
N ARG A 216 23.00 -6.41 11.56
CA ARG A 216 21.65 -6.94 11.36
C ARG A 216 21.58 -7.90 10.18
N ILE A 217 22.16 -7.53 9.04
CA ILE A 217 22.19 -8.35 7.84
C ILE A 217 22.95 -9.67 8.09
N SER A 218 24.06 -9.64 8.82
CA SER A 218 24.85 -10.83 9.17
C SER A 218 24.09 -11.81 10.06
N GLN A 219 23.12 -11.35 10.87
CA GLN A 219 22.22 -12.25 11.61
C GLN A 219 21.33 -13.06 10.68
N HIS A 220 20.94 -12.49 9.53
CA HIS A 220 20.21 -13.23 8.49
C HIS A 220 21.15 -14.20 7.74
N LYS A 221 22.37 -13.76 7.42
CA LYS A 221 23.40 -14.63 6.81
C LYS A 221 23.72 -15.86 7.68
N GLY A 222 23.69 -15.73 8.99
CA GLY A 222 24.09 -16.82 9.90
C GLY A 222 25.61 -17.03 9.92
N ILE A 223 26.03 -18.18 10.45
CA ILE A 223 27.44 -18.51 10.67
C ILE A 223 27.93 -19.38 9.50
N VAL A 224 28.94 -18.90 8.77
CA VAL A 224 29.48 -19.60 7.60
C VAL A 224 30.06 -20.96 7.99
N LYS A 225 30.85 -21.01 9.07
CA LYS A 225 31.53 -22.25 9.52
C LYS A 225 30.58 -23.41 9.79
N SER A 226 29.41 -23.14 10.37
CA SER A 226 28.43 -24.18 10.72
C SER A 226 27.34 -24.36 9.66
N GLY A 227 27.28 -23.52 8.63
CA GLY A 227 26.15 -23.46 7.70
C GLY A 227 24.90 -22.80 8.29
N GLY A 228 24.54 -23.09 9.55
CA GLY A 228 23.32 -22.60 10.22
C GLY A 228 23.31 -21.12 10.65
N GLY A 229 22.26 -20.74 11.37
CA GLY A 229 22.07 -19.40 11.91
C GLY A 229 21.42 -19.41 13.30
N ASN A 230 20.60 -18.40 13.58
CA ASN A 230 19.89 -18.27 14.84
C ASN A 230 18.48 -17.69 14.60
N HIS A 231 17.48 -18.56 14.48
CA HIS A 231 16.09 -18.17 14.31
C HIS A 231 15.52 -17.41 15.51
N ARG A 232 16.00 -17.67 16.74
CA ARG A 232 15.54 -16.96 17.94
C ARG A 232 15.93 -15.48 17.93
N GLY A 233 17.05 -15.14 17.29
CA GLY A 233 17.49 -13.76 17.08
C GLY A 233 16.95 -13.11 15.81
N SER A 234 16.24 -13.85 14.96
CA SER A 234 15.88 -13.43 13.61
C SER A 234 14.52 -13.95 13.20
N ILE A 235 13.50 -13.09 13.30
CA ILE A 235 12.14 -13.41 12.86
C ILE A 235 12.09 -13.90 11.41
N PHE A 236 12.98 -13.40 10.54
CA PHE A 236 13.05 -13.85 9.15
C PHE A 236 13.41 -15.33 9.06
N ARG A 237 14.44 -15.73 9.82
CA ARG A 237 14.88 -17.12 9.87
C ARG A 237 13.80 -18.02 10.45
N LEU A 238 13.16 -17.57 11.53
CA LEU A 238 12.05 -18.27 12.16
C LEU A 238 10.93 -18.58 11.16
N ILE A 239 10.41 -17.57 10.45
CA ILE A 239 9.28 -17.75 9.52
C ILE A 239 9.64 -18.57 8.28
N VAL A 240 10.89 -18.49 7.79
CA VAL A 240 11.35 -19.35 6.69
C VAL A 240 11.42 -20.80 7.16
N GLY A 241 11.98 -21.07 8.35
CA GLY A 241 12.02 -22.44 8.90
C GLY A 241 10.64 -23.01 9.24
N GLU A 242 9.69 -22.19 9.70
CA GLU A 242 8.29 -22.60 9.85
C GLU A 242 7.68 -23.01 8.49
N ALA A 243 7.99 -22.28 7.42
CA ALA A 243 7.49 -22.60 6.08
C ALA A 243 8.12 -23.87 5.49
N ILE A 244 9.41 -24.13 5.75
CA ILE A 244 10.09 -25.38 5.35
C ILE A 244 9.38 -26.58 5.99
N GLN A 245 9.22 -26.57 7.32
CA GLN A 245 8.60 -27.67 8.07
C GLN A 245 7.14 -27.92 7.64
N GLN A 246 6.41 -26.87 7.28
CA GLN A 246 5.04 -27.00 6.80
C GLN A 246 4.97 -27.54 5.37
N LYS A 247 5.98 -27.29 4.54
CA LYS A 247 6.08 -27.83 3.17
C LYS A 247 6.56 -29.28 3.18
N ASP A 248 7.47 -29.63 4.07
CA ASP A 248 8.01 -30.97 4.24
C ASP A 248 7.93 -31.41 5.72
N PRO A 249 6.92 -32.22 6.08
CA PRO A 249 6.75 -32.72 7.45
C PRO A 249 7.90 -33.62 7.96
N THR A 250 8.81 -34.08 7.10
CA THR A 250 9.98 -34.87 7.52
C THR A 250 11.05 -34.01 8.19
N GLU A 251 11.02 -32.69 7.96
CA GLU A 251 11.96 -31.70 8.51
C GLU A 251 11.48 -31.11 9.86
N ILE A 252 10.44 -31.68 10.49
CA ILE A 252 9.86 -31.13 11.73
C ILE A 252 10.87 -31.16 12.88
N VAL A 253 11.15 -29.98 13.41
CA VAL A 253 11.92 -29.76 14.63
C VAL A 253 11.01 -29.14 15.69
N HIS A 254 10.53 -29.96 16.63
CA HIS A 254 9.53 -29.55 17.62
C HIS A 254 9.96 -28.40 18.55
N SER A 255 11.26 -28.09 18.65
CA SER A 255 11.78 -26.97 19.44
C SER A 255 11.85 -25.65 18.66
N TRP A 256 11.65 -25.69 17.34
CA TRP A 256 11.70 -24.50 16.48
C TRP A 256 10.68 -23.45 16.90
N GLY A 257 11.13 -22.20 17.05
CA GLY A 257 10.26 -21.09 17.48
C GLY A 257 9.88 -21.11 18.97
N LYS A 258 10.43 -22.04 19.77
CA LYS A 258 10.20 -22.07 21.23
C LYS A 258 11.30 -21.34 21.99
N GLY A 259 10.87 -20.37 22.80
CA GLY A 259 11.73 -19.60 23.70
C GLY A 259 12.69 -18.64 22.99
N SER A 260 13.34 -17.78 23.79
CA SER A 260 14.35 -16.82 23.31
C SER A 260 15.78 -17.36 23.37
N SER A 261 16.00 -18.50 24.04
CA SER A 261 17.27 -19.22 24.12
C SER A 261 17.03 -20.73 24.21
N ALA A 262 18.07 -21.53 24.00
CA ALA A 262 18.03 -22.98 24.17
C ALA A 262 19.42 -23.56 24.53
N PRO A 263 19.47 -24.66 25.29
CA PRO A 263 20.67 -25.48 25.51
C PRO A 263 21.37 -25.93 24.22
N LYS A 264 22.62 -26.38 24.34
CA LYS A 264 23.45 -26.77 23.18
C LYS A 264 22.86 -27.97 22.42
N ASP A 265 22.40 -29.00 23.12
CA ASP A 265 21.78 -30.20 22.56
C ASP A 265 20.54 -29.86 21.71
N ILE A 266 19.66 -28.97 22.19
CA ILE A 266 18.51 -28.49 21.40
C ILE A 266 18.98 -27.75 20.15
N ARG A 267 19.96 -26.86 20.27
CA ARG A 267 20.49 -26.10 19.13
C ARG A 267 21.19 -26.99 18.10
N ASP A 268 21.88 -28.04 18.56
CA ASP A 268 22.53 -29.01 17.69
C ASP A 268 21.46 -29.82 16.90
N ASN A 269 20.32 -30.16 17.51
CA ASN A 269 19.18 -30.79 16.83
C ASN A 269 18.46 -29.85 15.84
N GLU A 270 18.47 -28.54 16.07
CA GLU A 270 17.91 -27.53 15.16
C GLU A 270 18.84 -27.18 13.99
N LEU A 271 20.12 -27.60 14.06
CA LEU A 271 21.14 -27.20 13.10
C LEU A 271 20.81 -27.59 11.64
N PRO A 272 20.29 -28.79 11.32
CA PRO A 272 19.93 -29.13 9.94
C PRO A 272 18.90 -28.15 9.34
N LEU A 273 17.85 -27.82 10.09
CA LEU A 273 16.84 -26.85 9.67
C LEU A 273 17.43 -25.42 9.58
N GLU A 274 18.30 -25.03 10.52
CA GLU A 274 19.04 -23.76 10.43
C GLU A 274 19.87 -23.68 9.14
N CYS A 275 20.52 -24.78 8.73
CA CYS A 275 21.28 -24.86 7.48
C CYS A 275 20.37 -24.70 6.26
N ALA A 276 19.25 -25.43 6.20
CA ALA A 276 18.29 -25.30 5.10
C ALA A 276 17.76 -23.86 4.95
N VAL A 277 17.46 -23.20 6.09
CA VAL A 277 17.06 -21.78 6.08
C VAL A 277 18.20 -20.87 5.60
N SER A 278 19.45 -21.17 5.97
CA SER A 278 20.62 -20.39 5.52
C SER A 278 20.78 -20.49 4.01
N ASP A 279 20.61 -21.69 3.42
CA ASP A 279 20.78 -21.89 1.98
C ASP A 279 19.77 -21.07 1.18
N ILE A 280 18.53 -21.01 1.65
CA ILE A 280 17.48 -20.16 1.07
C ILE A 280 17.84 -18.67 1.20
N ILE A 281 18.07 -18.19 2.42
CA ILE A 281 18.29 -16.75 2.67
C ILE A 281 19.59 -16.25 2.02
N ARG A 282 20.65 -17.07 1.99
CA ARG A 282 21.94 -16.69 1.41
C ARG A 282 21.91 -16.53 -0.11
N SER A 283 20.96 -17.21 -0.76
CA SER A 283 20.74 -17.18 -2.19
C SER A 283 19.85 -16.02 -2.65
N MET A 284 19.27 -15.26 -1.70
CA MET A 284 18.41 -14.12 -2.01
C MET A 284 19.25 -12.89 -2.38
N PRO A 285 19.02 -12.28 -3.56
CA PRO A 285 19.59 -10.98 -3.89
C PRO A 285 19.05 -9.91 -2.95
N PHE A 286 19.87 -8.90 -2.63
CA PHE A 286 19.40 -7.76 -1.86
C PHE A 286 20.06 -6.44 -2.27
N LEU A 287 19.34 -5.34 -1.99
CA LEU A 287 19.85 -3.97 -2.03
C LEU A 287 19.83 -3.38 -0.62
N PHE A 288 20.63 -2.33 -0.41
CA PHE A 288 20.61 -1.53 0.81
C PHE A 288 20.44 -0.05 0.48
N ILE A 289 19.93 0.72 1.45
CA ILE A 289 19.77 2.17 1.34
C ILE A 289 20.38 2.80 2.59
N ASP A 290 21.32 3.73 2.41
CA ASP A 290 21.88 4.51 3.52
C ASP A 290 20.85 5.53 4.00
N VAL A 291 20.42 5.41 5.25
CA VAL A 291 19.46 6.31 5.88
C VAL A 291 20.01 6.74 7.23
N PRO A 292 20.93 7.73 7.24
CA PRO A 292 21.55 8.21 8.47
C PRO A 292 20.53 8.98 9.33
N GLY A 293 20.77 9.02 10.64
CA GLY A 293 19.95 9.78 11.58
C GLY A 293 19.82 9.12 12.94
N ILE A 294 19.34 9.87 13.92
CA ILE A 294 19.23 9.40 15.31
C ILE A 294 18.29 8.19 15.40
N SER A 295 18.69 7.19 16.19
CA SER A 295 17.85 6.02 16.50
C SER A 295 16.72 6.45 17.42
N ALA A 296 15.52 6.60 16.87
CA ALA A 296 14.30 6.94 17.60
C ALA A 296 13.13 6.13 17.00
N LYS A 297 12.02 6.00 17.75
CA LYS A 297 10.83 5.29 17.27
C LYS A 297 10.25 5.90 15.99
N ASP A 298 10.35 7.22 15.87
CA ASP A 298 9.82 8.02 14.77
C ASP A 298 10.97 8.64 13.96
N ASN A 299 11.77 7.79 13.32
CA ASN A 299 12.80 8.21 12.37
C ASN A 299 12.43 7.81 10.94
N ASP A 300 13.13 8.40 9.97
CA ASP A 300 12.88 8.15 8.54
C ASP A 300 13.01 6.67 8.17
N ARG A 301 13.89 5.92 8.86
CA ARG A 301 14.02 4.46 8.70
C ARG A 301 12.73 3.71 9.02
N SER A 302 12.10 4.02 10.15
CA SER A 302 10.82 3.43 10.58
C SER A 302 9.68 3.84 9.64
N LEU A 303 9.65 5.11 9.23
CA LEU A 303 8.66 5.64 8.29
C LEU A 303 8.76 4.95 6.92
N LEU A 304 9.97 4.83 6.38
CA LEU A 304 10.23 4.19 5.09
C LEU A 304 9.90 2.69 5.14
N GLU A 305 10.33 1.97 6.19
CA GLU A 305 10.01 0.54 6.34
C GLU A 305 8.49 0.30 6.34
N GLN A 306 7.75 1.05 7.16
CA GLN A 306 6.30 0.92 7.22
C GLN A 306 5.64 1.19 5.86
N ASN A 307 6.03 2.28 5.19
CA ASN A 307 5.39 2.68 3.94
C ASN A 307 5.78 1.76 2.77
N LEU A 308 7.02 1.29 2.71
CA LEU A 308 7.46 0.28 1.74
C LEU A 308 6.66 -1.00 1.89
N ILE A 309 6.55 -1.54 3.11
CA ILE A 309 5.75 -2.74 3.36
C ILE A 309 4.28 -2.50 3.04
N GLY A 310 3.73 -1.34 3.40
CA GLY A 310 2.35 -0.96 3.08
C GLY A 310 2.10 -0.84 1.57
N LEU A 311 3.06 -0.34 0.79
CA LEU A 311 2.99 -0.26 -0.66
C LEU A 311 3.09 -1.66 -1.29
N LEU A 312 3.96 -2.54 -0.80
CA LEU A 312 4.25 -3.86 -1.36
C LEU A 312 3.24 -4.96 -0.96
N SER A 313 2.62 -4.86 0.22
CA SER A 313 1.74 -5.92 0.76
C SER A 313 0.47 -6.11 -0.07
N ASN A 314 0.11 -7.36 -0.38
CA ASN A 314 -1.16 -7.74 -0.98
C ASN A 314 -2.28 -8.07 0.04
N TYR A 315 -2.02 -7.87 1.34
CA TYR A 315 -3.00 -8.19 2.39
C TYR A 315 -4.23 -7.28 2.32
N ASP A 316 -5.40 -7.89 2.14
CA ASP A 316 -6.73 -7.25 2.09
C ASP A 316 -6.82 -6.04 1.14
N ARG A 317 -6.16 -6.15 -0.02
CA ARG A 317 -6.18 -5.11 -1.06
C ARG A 317 -6.06 -5.70 -2.46
N GLU A 318 -6.13 -4.84 -3.48
CA GLU A 318 -5.90 -5.24 -4.88
C GLU A 318 -4.54 -5.92 -5.00
N THR A 319 -4.54 -7.17 -5.46
CA THR A 319 -3.32 -7.96 -5.68
C THR A 319 -2.54 -7.37 -6.85
N LEU A 320 -1.27 -7.05 -6.61
CA LEU A 320 -0.29 -6.62 -7.61
C LEU A 320 1.01 -7.36 -7.34
N ASP A 321 1.70 -7.79 -8.41
CA ASP A 321 2.91 -8.61 -8.36
C ASP A 321 2.78 -9.79 -7.37
N PRO A 322 1.78 -10.69 -7.55
CA PRO A 322 1.52 -11.78 -6.62
C PRO A 322 2.72 -12.74 -6.50
N PRO A 323 2.90 -13.41 -5.35
CA PRO A 323 3.88 -14.47 -5.23
C PRO A 323 3.69 -15.57 -6.26
N SER A 324 4.80 -16.13 -6.76
CA SER A 324 4.72 -17.26 -7.68
C SER A 324 4.01 -18.45 -7.03
N PRO A 325 3.45 -19.39 -7.80
CA PRO A 325 2.83 -20.61 -7.25
C PRO A 325 3.79 -21.44 -6.40
N ASN A 326 5.10 -21.35 -6.65
CA ASN A 326 6.14 -22.14 -6.00
C ASN A 326 6.81 -21.42 -4.82
N TRP A 327 6.42 -20.17 -4.54
CA TRP A 327 6.98 -19.40 -3.44
C TRP A 327 6.80 -20.11 -2.10
N LEU A 328 7.90 -20.36 -1.38
CA LEU A 328 7.88 -21.08 -0.10
C LEU A 328 6.98 -20.39 0.94
N GLY A 329 6.85 -19.07 0.88
CA GLY A 329 6.00 -18.30 1.79
C GLY A 329 4.51 -18.69 1.76
N ARG A 330 4.05 -19.35 0.69
CA ARG A 330 2.69 -19.93 0.63
C ARG A 330 2.47 -21.08 1.63
N SER A 331 3.53 -21.79 2.00
CA SER A 331 3.51 -22.84 3.02
C SER A 331 3.69 -22.28 4.43
N CYS A 332 4.00 -20.99 4.62
CA CYS A 332 4.20 -20.44 5.96
C CYS A 332 2.91 -20.52 6.78
N PRO A 333 2.89 -21.06 8.02
CA PRO A 333 1.66 -21.17 8.82
C PRO A 333 1.07 -19.82 9.26
N ARG A 334 1.79 -18.72 9.01
CA ARG A 334 1.35 -17.36 9.37
C ARG A 334 0.56 -16.74 8.22
N ASN A 335 -0.73 -16.53 8.44
CA ASN A 335 -1.63 -15.92 7.44
C ASN A 335 -1.13 -14.57 6.89
N LEU A 336 -0.52 -13.74 7.75
CA LEU A 336 0.04 -12.46 7.35
C LEU A 336 1.15 -12.59 6.28
N ILE A 337 1.94 -13.66 6.31
CA ILE A 337 2.98 -13.93 5.30
C ILE A 337 2.34 -14.38 3.98
N GLN A 338 1.42 -15.35 4.06
CA GLN A 338 0.74 -15.90 2.88
C GLN A 338 -0.03 -14.80 2.12
N CYS A 339 -0.88 -14.04 2.82
CA CYS A 339 -1.77 -13.07 2.21
C CYS A 339 -1.06 -11.78 1.79
N SER A 340 0.02 -11.37 2.46
CA SER A 340 0.78 -10.18 2.05
C SER A 340 1.70 -10.44 0.86
N GLY A 341 2.14 -11.69 0.69
CA GLY A 341 3.19 -12.02 -0.28
C GLY A 341 4.58 -11.57 0.13
N LEU A 342 4.79 -11.22 1.41
CA LEU A 342 6.07 -10.75 1.93
C LEU A 342 6.51 -11.60 3.13
N TRP A 343 7.82 -11.77 3.27
CA TRP A 343 8.47 -12.27 4.50
C TRP A 343 8.50 -11.20 5.61
N ASN A 344 7.40 -10.46 5.78
CA ASN A 344 7.19 -9.42 6.79
C ASN A 344 5.88 -9.73 7.55
N SER A 345 5.92 -9.76 8.89
CA SER A 345 4.69 -9.89 9.70
C SER A 345 4.16 -8.55 10.20
N GLN A 346 5.04 -7.55 10.34
CA GLN A 346 4.66 -6.21 10.79
C GLN A 346 4.38 -5.31 9.58
N HIS A 347 3.52 -4.33 9.76
CA HIS A 347 3.13 -3.30 8.77
C HIS A 347 2.38 -3.79 7.52
N VAL A 348 2.27 -5.10 7.27
CA VAL A 348 1.59 -5.63 6.08
C VAL A 348 0.11 -5.27 5.99
N GLU A 349 -0.55 -5.05 7.13
CA GLU A 349 -1.95 -4.61 7.20
C GLU A 349 -2.09 -3.10 7.06
N LYS A 350 -1.00 -2.34 7.22
CA LYS A 350 -1.02 -0.88 7.16
C LYS A 350 -1.10 -0.39 5.71
N GLY A 351 -1.65 0.81 5.54
CA GLY A 351 -1.55 1.56 4.28
C GLY A 351 -0.21 2.29 4.17
N TYR A 352 -0.06 3.09 3.12
CA TYR A 352 1.10 3.94 2.89
C TYR A 352 0.66 5.34 2.43
N THR A 353 1.50 6.34 2.64
CA THR A 353 1.35 7.73 2.18
C THR A 353 2.32 8.01 1.04
N PRO A 354 1.87 8.28 -0.20
CA PRO A 354 2.71 8.33 -1.40
C PRO A 354 3.97 9.22 -1.33
N ASP A 355 3.90 10.34 -0.60
CA ASP A 355 5.01 11.30 -0.41
C ASP A 355 6.27 10.65 0.20
N PHE A 356 6.15 9.45 0.80
CA PHE A 356 7.31 8.67 1.24
C PHE A 356 8.26 8.31 0.10
N LEU A 357 7.78 8.26 -1.15
CA LEU A 357 8.62 8.00 -2.33
C LEU A 357 9.57 9.16 -2.61
N ASP A 358 9.17 10.40 -2.32
CA ASP A 358 10.04 11.57 -2.44
C ASP A 358 11.17 11.52 -1.39
N LEU A 359 10.82 11.10 -0.17
CA LEU A 359 11.79 10.86 0.89
C LEU A 359 12.75 9.70 0.54
N LEU A 360 12.21 8.61 0.00
CA LEU A 360 12.99 7.45 -0.44
C LEU A 360 13.99 7.83 -1.54
N GLU A 361 13.54 8.58 -2.54
CA GLU A 361 14.36 9.10 -3.64
C GLU A 361 15.54 9.92 -3.11
N LYS A 362 15.31 10.82 -2.14
CA LYS A 362 16.38 11.58 -1.49
C LYS A 362 17.47 10.66 -0.91
N TYR A 363 17.11 9.56 -0.26
CA TYR A 363 18.11 8.65 0.31
C TYR A 363 18.79 7.78 -0.74
N ILE A 364 18.06 7.31 -1.75
CA ILE A 364 18.61 6.55 -2.87
C ILE A 364 19.67 7.38 -3.62
N LEU A 365 19.39 8.65 -3.90
CA LEU A 365 20.32 9.55 -4.59
C LEU A 365 21.58 9.86 -3.78
N ASN A 366 21.57 9.63 -2.46
CA ASN A 366 22.74 9.80 -1.60
C ASN A 366 23.42 8.46 -1.23
N THR A 367 22.83 7.32 -1.56
CA THR A 367 23.42 6.01 -1.29
C THR A 367 24.46 5.69 -2.37
N THR A 368 25.65 5.27 -1.94
CA THR A 368 26.75 4.75 -2.76
C THR A 368 27.47 3.63 -1.99
N ILE A 369 28.34 2.86 -2.68
CA ILE A 369 29.35 1.99 -2.04
C ILE A 369 30.44 2.84 -1.38
#